data_AF-A0A382Q7P8-F1
#
_entry.id   AF-A0A382Q7P8-F1
#
_cell.length_a   1.000
_cell.length_b   1.000
_cell.length_c   1.000
_cell.angle_alpha   90.00
_cell.angle_beta   90.00
_cell.angle_gamma   90.00
#
_symmetry.space_group_name_H-M   'P 1'
#
loop_
_entity.id
_entity.type
_entity.pdbx_description
1 polymer ?
#
loop_
_entity_poly.entity_id
_entity_poly.type
_entity_poly.pdbx_seq_one_letter_code
_entity_poly.pdbx_strand_id
1 'polypeptide(L)'
;MYLLSVLAVLVVISAIPIVLSDSMRGDFTIPNWVKNTAGWWADDKIPDSSFIETIEFLIKDEMITVKIPDLDSEVANKIPAWVKNTAGWWAEDKVHDTTFVAAIRYLVSQGIVYVEREQVEVAKCNFKGKEVVCSPFEKEVEEITDFYMEVNGGSCCLNWAYVGEEYRFQIVTLDEYRGNPIDGVTITAKIISKGGELRHDFGQVITEDGFYGNSVIIPSMDW
;
A
#
# COMPACT_ATOMS: atom_id res chain seq x y z
N MET A 1 46.92 -4.88 51.08
CA MET A 1 45.59 -5.38 50.68
C MET A 1 44.58 -4.50 51.39
N TYR A 2 43.73 -3.67 50.78
CA TYR A 2 43.21 -3.59 49.42
C TYR A 2 42.94 -2.11 49.05
N LEU A 3 43.26 -1.71 47.82
CA LEU A 3 42.71 -0.50 47.19
C LEU A 3 41.30 -0.83 46.70
N LEU A 4 40.28 -0.20 47.28
CA LEU A 4 38.90 -0.28 46.78
C LEU A 4 38.81 0.60 45.52
N SER A 5 38.89 -0.07 44.37
CA SER A 5 38.57 0.50 43.06
C SER A 5 37.09 0.90 43.04
N VAL A 6 36.82 2.21 43.02
CA VAL A 6 35.46 2.73 42.83
C VAL A 6 35.16 2.68 41.33
N LEU A 7 34.41 1.66 40.92
CA LEU A 7 33.90 1.53 39.56
C LEU A 7 32.78 2.58 39.37
N ALA A 8 33.11 3.72 38.76
CA ALA A 8 32.10 4.70 38.36
C ALA A 8 31.34 4.14 37.14
N VAL A 9 30.13 3.63 37.38
CA VAL A 9 29.21 3.24 36.31
C VAL A 9 28.61 4.51 35.71
N LEU A 10 29.17 4.96 34.59
CA LEU A 10 28.54 5.97 33.73
C LEU A 10 27.33 5.33 33.05
N VAL A 11 26.15 5.48 33.66
CA VAL A 11 24.89 5.20 32.96
C VAL A 11 24.68 6.34 31.97
N VAL A 12 25.06 6.12 30.71
CA VAL A 12 24.71 7.01 29.61
C VAL A 12 23.20 6.87 29.40
N ILE A 13 22.43 7.75 30.01
CA ILE A 13 21.00 7.87 29.75
C ILE A 13 20.87 8.42 28.33
N SER A 14 20.72 7.51 27.37
CA SER A 14 20.48 7.83 25.96
C SER A 14 19.15 8.58 25.86
N ALA A 15 19.20 9.86 25.50
CA ALA A 15 18.03 10.74 25.33
C ALA A 15 17.31 10.50 23.99
N ILE A 16 17.23 9.25 23.52
CA ILE A 16 16.43 8.90 22.35
C ILE A 16 14.97 8.87 22.81
N PRO A 17 14.07 9.72 22.28
CA PRO A 17 12.64 9.57 22.54
C PRO A 17 12.20 8.20 22.03
N ILE A 18 11.75 7.34 22.94
CA ILE A 18 11.20 6.03 22.60
C ILE A 18 9.82 6.29 21.97
N VAL A 19 9.78 6.30 20.64
CA VAL A 19 8.52 6.38 19.90
C VAL A 19 7.92 4.97 19.86
N LEU A 20 6.94 4.69 20.73
CA LEU A 20 6.17 3.45 20.65
C LEU A 20 5.45 3.43 19.30
N SER A 21 5.93 2.56 18.40
CA SER A 21 5.34 2.36 17.08
C SER A 21 4.40 1.16 17.16
N ASP A 22 3.11 1.40 16.93
CA ASP A 22 2.13 0.34 16.77
C ASP A 22 2.50 -0.52 15.55
N SER A 23 2.46 -1.84 15.74
CA SER A 23 2.94 -2.85 14.81
C SER A 23 1.90 -3.07 13.72
N MET A 24 1.93 -2.26 12.65
CA MET A 24 1.29 -2.62 11.39
C MET A 24 2.26 -3.47 10.56
N ARG A 25 2.11 -4.79 10.67
CA ARG A 25 2.76 -5.79 9.80
C ARG A 25 2.15 -5.71 8.40
N GLY A 26 2.78 -4.95 7.52
CA GLY A 26 2.92 -5.32 6.12
C GLY A 26 4.39 -5.66 5.91
N ASP A 27 4.69 -6.84 5.37
CA ASP A 27 6.06 -7.26 5.02
C ASP A 27 6.55 -6.48 3.79
N PHE A 28 6.68 -5.16 3.93
CA PHE A 28 7.38 -4.31 2.98
C PHE A 28 8.77 -4.05 3.52
N THR A 29 9.72 -4.90 3.12
CA THR A 29 11.15 -4.67 3.37
C THR A 29 11.64 -3.52 2.51
N ILE A 30 12.24 -2.51 3.16
CA ILE A 30 12.87 -1.38 2.47
C ILE A 30 13.96 -1.94 1.52
N PRO A 31 13.99 -1.55 0.23
CA PRO A 31 14.96 -2.08 -0.71
C PRO A 31 16.42 -1.87 -0.28
N ASN A 32 17.28 -2.88 -0.50
CA ASN A 32 18.69 -2.81 -0.10
C ASN A 32 19.48 -1.65 -0.72
N TRP A 33 19.08 -1.15 -1.89
CA TRP A 33 19.75 0.02 -2.49
C TRP A 33 19.61 1.27 -1.62
N VAL A 34 18.53 1.39 -0.84
CA VAL A 34 18.29 2.49 0.10
C VAL A 34 19.29 2.44 1.25
N LYS A 35 19.64 1.25 1.75
CA LYS A 35 20.69 1.09 2.78
C LYS A 35 22.03 1.63 2.30
N ASN A 36 22.39 1.37 1.04
CA ASN A 36 23.62 1.92 0.46
C ASN A 36 23.58 3.45 0.44
N THR A 37 22.46 4.04 0.01
CA THR A 37 22.26 5.49 0.01
C THR A 37 22.32 6.09 1.41
N ALA A 38 21.70 5.44 2.40
CA ALA A 38 21.76 5.85 3.80
C ALA A 38 23.19 5.83 4.36
N GLY A 39 23.97 4.79 4.03
CA GLY A 39 25.39 4.70 4.39
C GLY A 39 26.23 5.80 3.73
N TRP A 40 26.03 6.04 2.43
CA TRP A 40 26.70 7.13 1.73
C TRP A 40 26.34 8.51 2.29
N TRP A 41 25.09 8.70 2.69
CA TRP A 41 24.67 9.95 3.31
C TRP A 41 25.34 10.14 4.67
N ALA A 42 25.33 9.10 5.52
CA ALA A 42 25.98 9.13 6.83
C ALA A 42 27.50 9.39 6.74
N ASP A 43 28.15 8.88 5.70
CA ASP A 43 29.57 9.08 5.40
C ASP A 43 29.89 10.44 4.72
N ASP A 44 28.91 11.34 4.58
CA ASP A 44 29.05 12.62 3.87
C ASP A 44 29.45 12.47 2.38
N LYS A 45 29.22 11.30 1.77
CA LYS A 45 29.51 11.03 0.34
C LYS A 45 28.45 11.59 -0.60
N ILE A 46 27.23 11.79 -0.09
CA ILE A 46 26.14 12.45 -0.81
C ILE A 46 25.54 13.59 0.03
N PRO A 47 25.04 14.66 -0.60
CA PRO A 47 24.44 15.78 0.12
C PRO A 47 23.07 15.40 0.72
N ASP A 48 22.62 16.21 1.69
CA ASP A 48 21.30 16.06 2.32
C ASP A 48 20.16 16.02 1.28
N SER A 49 20.25 16.81 0.20
CA SER A 49 19.24 16.85 -0.86
C SER A 49 19.07 15.49 -1.56
N SER A 50 20.16 14.79 -1.88
CA SER A 50 20.09 13.48 -2.52
C SER A 50 19.49 12.41 -1.60
N PHE A 51 19.71 12.54 -0.29
CA PHE A 51 19.06 11.66 0.68
C PHE A 51 17.57 12.00 0.82
N ILE A 52 17.21 13.29 0.85
CA ILE A 52 15.81 13.75 0.88
C ILE A 52 15.03 13.20 -0.32
N GLU A 53 15.56 13.31 -1.54
CA GLU A 53 14.94 12.75 -2.77
C GLU A 53 14.67 11.24 -2.64
N THR A 54 15.59 10.51 -1.99
CA THR A 54 15.43 9.08 -1.73
C THR A 54 14.26 8.83 -0.77
N ILE A 55 14.11 9.64 0.27
CA ILE A 55 13.00 9.53 1.21
C ILE A 55 11.66 9.88 0.55
N GLU A 56 11.63 10.94 -0.26
CA GLU A 56 10.46 11.33 -1.04
C GLU A 56 9.98 10.18 -1.94
N PHE A 57 10.92 9.51 -2.63
CA PHE A 57 10.62 8.32 -3.41
C PHE A 57 9.98 7.21 -2.57
N LEU A 58 10.53 6.89 -1.39
CA LEU A 58 10.00 5.83 -0.53
C LEU A 58 8.61 6.14 0.03
N ILE A 59 8.30 7.42 0.23
CA ILE A 59 6.96 7.84 0.65
C ILE A 59 6.00 7.78 -0.54
N LYS A 60 6.43 8.23 -1.73
CA LYS A 60 5.63 8.24 -2.96
C LYS A 60 5.26 6.82 -3.43
N ASP A 61 6.19 5.88 -3.36
CA ASP A 61 5.97 4.47 -3.72
C ASP A 61 5.33 3.65 -2.58
N GLU A 62 4.77 4.33 -1.57
CA GLU A 62 4.06 3.75 -0.42
C GLU A 62 4.88 2.74 0.43
N MET A 63 6.22 2.72 0.26
CA MET A 63 7.13 1.86 1.04
C MET A 63 7.28 2.35 2.49
N ILE A 64 7.13 3.66 2.72
CA ILE A 64 7.08 4.26 4.06
C ILE A 64 5.79 5.04 4.23
N THR A 65 4.91 4.57 5.11
CA THR A 65 3.71 5.32 5.51
C THR A 65 4.05 6.36 6.58
N VAL A 66 3.75 7.61 6.27
CA VAL A 66 3.88 8.77 7.18
C VAL A 66 2.56 9.53 7.28
N LYS A 67 2.27 10.07 8.47
CA LYS A 67 1.23 11.08 8.63
C LYS A 67 1.87 12.44 8.39
N ILE A 68 1.52 13.09 7.28
CA ILE A 68 1.99 14.45 6.98
C ILE A 68 1.16 15.41 7.84
N PRO A 69 1.78 16.25 8.69
CA PRO A 69 1.05 17.27 9.43
C PRO A 69 0.52 18.36 8.48
N ASP A 70 -0.64 18.94 8.81
CA ASP A 70 -1.08 20.19 8.19
C ASP A 70 -0.05 21.27 8.55
N LEU A 71 0.78 21.65 7.58
CA LEU A 71 1.94 22.53 7.78
C LEU A 71 1.50 23.99 7.99
N ASP A 72 1.11 24.32 9.21
CA ASP A 72 0.96 25.72 9.68
C ASP A 72 2.20 26.22 10.47
N SER A 73 3.25 25.40 10.59
CA SER A 73 4.39 25.65 11.48
C SER A 73 5.74 25.79 10.76
N GLU A 74 6.59 26.67 11.32
CA GLU A 74 7.93 26.99 10.84
C GLU A 74 8.74 25.75 10.43
N VAL A 75 9.18 25.75 9.17
CA VAL A 75 10.04 24.73 8.59
C VAL A 75 11.37 24.71 9.33
N ALA A 76 11.69 23.58 9.96
CA ALA A 76 13.05 23.35 10.43
C ALA A 76 13.97 23.19 9.20
N ASN A 77 14.87 24.14 8.98
CA ASN A 77 15.70 24.16 7.76
C ASN A 77 16.89 23.18 7.77
N LYS A 78 17.05 22.34 8.81
CA LYS A 78 18.23 21.47 8.95
C LYS A 78 17.90 20.10 9.52
N ILE A 79 18.46 19.06 8.89
CA ILE A 79 18.40 17.69 9.39
C ILE A 79 19.22 17.55 10.69
N PRO A 80 18.62 17.06 11.80
CA PRO A 80 19.37 16.80 13.02
C PRO A 80 20.40 15.68 12.86
N ALA A 81 21.56 15.84 13.51
CA ALA A 81 22.66 14.87 13.43
C ALA A 81 22.25 13.45 13.91
N TRP A 82 21.33 13.34 14.87
CA TRP A 82 20.87 12.03 15.36
C TRP A 82 20.15 11.21 14.28
N VAL A 83 19.46 11.87 13.34
CA VAL A 83 18.80 11.21 12.21
C VAL A 83 19.87 10.64 11.27
N LYS A 84 20.91 11.43 11.00
CA LYS A 84 22.05 11.03 10.15
C LYS A 84 22.81 9.84 10.74
N ASN A 85 23.07 9.87 12.05
CA ASN A 85 23.68 8.75 12.75
C ASN A 85 22.81 7.49 12.71
N THR A 86 21.49 7.65 12.82
CA THR A 86 20.53 6.53 12.75
C THR A 86 20.53 5.89 11.36
N ALA A 87 20.61 6.67 10.29
CA ALA A 87 20.74 6.16 8.92
C ALA A 87 22.06 5.38 8.72
N GLY A 88 23.17 5.87 9.28
CA GLY A 88 24.46 5.15 9.26
C GLY A 88 24.39 3.82 10.00
N TRP A 89 23.84 3.80 11.22
CA TRP A 89 23.66 2.56 11.97
C TRP A 89 22.71 1.58 11.26
N TRP A 90 21.70 2.08 10.57
CA TRP A 90 20.78 1.24 9.81
C TRP A 90 21.45 0.61 8.59
N ALA A 91 22.29 1.36 7.88
CA ALA A 91 23.09 0.86 6.77
C ALA A 91 24.11 -0.21 7.20
N GLU A 92 24.57 -0.15 8.46
CA GLU A 92 25.47 -1.13 9.07
C GLU A 92 24.74 -2.29 9.80
N ASP A 93 23.42 -2.41 9.62
CA ASP A 93 22.57 -3.41 10.29
C ASP A 93 22.61 -3.37 11.84
N LYS A 94 23.01 -2.23 12.43
CA LYS A 94 23.07 -2.02 13.89
C LYS A 94 21.72 -1.64 14.49
N VAL A 95 20.78 -1.16 13.68
CA VAL A 95 19.39 -0.86 14.09
C VAL A 95 18.41 -1.42 13.08
N HIS A 96 17.19 -1.72 13.54
CA HIS A 96 16.12 -2.27 12.71
C HIS A 96 15.48 -1.19 11.80
N ASP A 97 14.83 -1.66 10.73
CA ASP A 97 14.06 -0.82 9.79
C ASP A 97 13.04 0.07 10.51
N THR A 98 12.43 -0.41 11.60
CA THR A 98 11.49 0.36 12.42
C THR A 98 12.13 1.60 13.05
N THR A 99 13.39 1.51 13.50
CA THR A 99 14.15 2.63 14.05
C THR A 99 14.47 3.65 12.96
N PHE A 100 14.86 3.17 11.78
CA PHE A 100 15.10 4.04 10.62
C PHE A 100 13.83 4.77 10.19
N VAL A 101 12.73 4.03 10.02
CA VAL A 101 11.41 4.59 9.64
C VAL A 101 10.92 5.61 10.67
N ALA A 102 11.14 5.40 11.96
CA ALA A 102 10.81 6.37 13.00
C ALA A 102 11.59 7.69 12.83
N ALA A 103 12.87 7.62 12.46
CA ALA A 103 13.68 8.81 12.16
C ALA A 103 13.17 9.54 10.91
N ILE A 104 12.73 8.81 9.88
CA ILE A 104 12.11 9.39 8.68
C ILE A 104 10.78 10.09 9.01
N ARG A 105 9.92 9.44 9.81
CA ARG A 105 8.66 10.03 10.28
C ARG A 105 8.89 11.34 11.04
N TYR A 106 9.97 11.42 11.81
CA TYR A 106 10.36 12.66 12.46
C TYR A 106 10.65 13.76 11.43
N LEU A 107 11.46 13.49 10.40
CA LEU A 107 11.78 14.50 9.37
C LEU A 107 10.53 15.06 8.69
N VAL A 108 9.58 14.20 8.34
CA VAL A 108 8.30 14.60 7.75
C VAL A 108 7.47 15.41 8.75
N SER A 109 7.42 14.99 10.02
CA SER A 109 6.66 15.70 11.07
C SER A 109 7.20 17.11 11.36
N GLN A 110 8.48 17.36 11.08
CA GLN A 110 9.12 18.67 11.27
C GLN A 110 9.10 19.51 9.98
N GLY A 111 8.49 19.02 8.89
CA GLY A 111 8.52 19.68 7.59
C GLY A 111 9.90 19.75 6.94
N ILE A 112 10.89 18.97 7.42
CA ILE A 112 12.25 18.94 6.86
C ILE A 112 12.25 18.21 5.50
N VAL A 113 11.47 17.13 5.42
CA VAL A 113 11.15 16.44 4.16
C VAL A 113 9.74 16.82 3.78
N TYR A 114 9.59 17.49 2.65
CA TYR A 114 8.30 17.87 2.10
C TYR A 114 7.99 16.98 0.91
N VAL A 115 6.93 16.18 1.03
CA VAL A 115 6.39 15.46 -0.13
C VAL A 115 5.24 16.30 -0.65
N GLU A 116 5.48 17.00 -1.75
CA GLU A 116 4.40 17.61 -2.52
C GLU A 116 3.53 16.45 -3.01
N ARG A 117 2.38 16.24 -2.36
CA ARG A 117 1.31 15.59 -3.10
C ARG A 117 0.99 16.55 -4.22
N GLU A 118 0.77 16.05 -5.43
CA GLU A 118 -0.12 16.77 -6.34
C GLU A 118 -1.33 17.14 -5.50
N GLN A 119 -1.47 18.43 -5.21
CA GLN A 119 -2.65 18.96 -4.58
C GLN A 119 -3.73 18.72 -5.62
N VAL A 120 -4.38 17.56 -5.54
CA VAL A 120 -5.72 17.43 -6.11
C VAL A 120 -6.47 18.52 -5.38
N GLU A 121 -6.74 19.63 -6.07
CA GLU A 121 -7.56 20.71 -5.53
C GLU A 121 -8.75 20.02 -4.89
N VAL A 122 -8.89 20.15 -3.57
CA VAL A 122 -9.95 19.47 -2.84
C VAL A 122 -11.25 19.96 -3.43
N ALA A 123 -11.87 19.15 -4.28
CA ALA A 123 -13.07 19.52 -4.99
C ALA A 123 -14.14 19.81 -3.94
N LYS A 124 -14.55 21.07 -3.84
CA LYS A 124 -15.69 21.45 -3.02
C LYS A 124 -16.94 20.99 -3.75
N CYS A 125 -17.53 19.92 -3.24
CA CYS A 125 -18.75 19.36 -3.76
C CYS A 125 -19.94 19.92 -2.96
N ASN A 126 -21.05 20.20 -3.65
CA ASN A 126 -22.29 20.65 -3.01
C ASN A 126 -23.16 19.43 -2.70
N PHE A 127 -23.17 18.98 -1.44
CA PHE A 127 -24.09 17.92 -0.99
C PHE A 127 -25.33 18.57 -0.36
N LYS A 128 -26.47 18.49 -1.06
CA LYS A 128 -27.77 19.02 -0.60
C LYS A 128 -27.70 20.51 -0.17
N GLY A 129 -27.01 21.32 -0.96
CA GLY A 129 -26.86 22.76 -0.70
C GLY A 129 -25.90 23.11 0.44
N LYS A 130 -25.09 22.15 0.90
CA LYS A 130 -24.01 22.38 1.86
C LYS A 130 -22.67 22.09 1.19
N GLU A 131 -21.77 23.07 1.24
CA GLU A 131 -20.38 22.87 0.81
C GLU A 131 -19.70 21.89 1.75
N VAL A 132 -19.18 20.80 1.19
CA VAL A 132 -18.38 19.81 1.91
C VAL A 132 -17.09 19.53 1.17
N VAL A 133 -16.06 19.17 1.95
CA VAL A 133 -14.72 18.79 1.48
C VAL A 133 -14.81 17.34 1.02
N CYS A 134 -14.81 17.08 -0.29
CA CYS A 134 -14.70 15.72 -0.80
C CYS A 134 -13.23 15.25 -0.69
N SER A 135 -13.01 14.07 -0.09
CA SER A 135 -11.66 13.50 0.11
C SER A 135 -11.07 13.05 -1.24
N PRO A 136 -9.84 13.44 -1.60
CA PRO A 136 -9.20 13.00 -2.84
C PRO A 136 -8.65 11.56 -2.77
N PHE A 137 -8.85 10.85 -1.66
CA PHE A 137 -8.31 9.50 -1.43
C PHE A 137 -9.36 8.39 -1.35
N GLU A 138 -10.64 8.67 -1.63
CA GLU A 138 -11.45 7.59 -2.18
C GLU A 138 -10.94 7.42 -3.61
N LYS A 139 -10.23 6.30 -3.89
CA LYS A 139 -10.22 5.75 -5.25
C LYS A 139 -11.65 5.91 -5.73
N GLU A 140 -11.83 6.63 -6.82
CA GLU A 140 -13.12 6.72 -7.50
C GLU A 140 -13.47 5.27 -7.85
N VAL A 141 -14.15 4.59 -6.92
CA VAL A 141 -15.03 3.51 -7.28
C VAL A 141 -16.18 4.31 -7.86
N GLU A 142 -16.04 4.73 -9.12
CA GLU A 142 -17.21 5.03 -9.91
C GLU A 142 -18.08 3.80 -9.71
N GLU A 143 -19.14 3.93 -8.90
CA GLU A 143 -20.12 2.87 -8.78
C GLU A 143 -20.69 2.72 -10.18
N ILE A 144 -20.24 1.70 -10.90
CA ILE A 144 -20.76 1.35 -12.20
C ILE A 144 -22.18 0.88 -11.93
N THR A 145 -23.12 1.83 -11.96
CA THR A 145 -24.51 1.60 -11.60
C THR A 145 -25.24 0.79 -12.65
N ASP A 146 -24.76 0.84 -13.90
CA ASP A 146 -25.36 0.16 -15.05
C ASP A 146 -24.27 -0.52 -15.92
N PHE A 147 -23.99 -1.79 -15.66
CA PHE A 147 -23.21 -2.66 -16.56
C PHE A 147 -23.93 -3.98 -16.81
N TYR A 148 -23.67 -4.56 -17.97
CA TYR A 148 -24.20 -5.86 -18.32
C TYR A 148 -23.13 -6.94 -18.09
N MET A 149 -23.57 -8.09 -17.56
CA MET A 149 -22.72 -9.26 -17.41
C MET A 149 -23.19 -10.38 -18.33
N GLU A 150 -22.26 -10.93 -19.11
CA GLU A 150 -22.49 -12.10 -19.95
C GLU A 150 -21.62 -13.26 -19.49
N VAL A 151 -22.23 -14.43 -19.30
CA VAL A 151 -21.52 -15.66 -18.96
C VAL A 151 -21.48 -16.54 -20.20
N ASN A 152 -20.28 -16.87 -20.65
CA ASN A 152 -19.99 -17.66 -21.85
C ASN A 152 -20.55 -17.06 -23.14
N GLY A 153 -20.21 -15.79 -23.42
CA GLY A 153 -20.59 -15.10 -24.64
C GLY A 153 -19.76 -15.51 -25.87
N GLY A 154 -20.33 -15.31 -27.06
CA GLY A 154 -19.62 -15.54 -28.34
C GLY A 154 -19.25 -17.01 -28.61
N SER A 155 -17.97 -17.25 -28.97
CA SER A 155 -17.44 -18.59 -29.34
C SER A 155 -16.71 -19.31 -28.20
N CYS A 156 -16.84 -18.83 -26.96
CA CYS A 156 -16.06 -19.35 -25.85
C CYS A 156 -16.72 -20.57 -25.18
N CYS A 157 -15.85 -21.42 -24.62
CA CYS A 157 -16.11 -22.18 -23.40
C CYS A 157 -17.39 -23.02 -23.32
N LEU A 158 -17.66 -23.87 -24.32
CA LEU A 158 -18.77 -24.83 -24.27
C LEU A 158 -18.29 -26.22 -23.85
N ASN A 159 -18.55 -26.58 -22.60
CA ASN A 159 -18.71 -27.96 -22.13
C ASN A 159 -19.67 -27.89 -20.94
N TRP A 160 -20.83 -28.55 -20.95
CA TRP A 160 -21.71 -28.72 -19.77
C TRP A 160 -22.33 -30.11 -19.72
N ALA A 161 -21.70 -31.10 -20.37
CA ALA A 161 -22.32 -32.39 -20.62
C ALA A 161 -21.80 -33.54 -19.73
N TYR A 162 -20.65 -33.41 -19.07
CA TYR A 162 -19.94 -34.55 -18.45
C TYR A 162 -19.32 -34.25 -17.09
N VAL A 163 -19.84 -34.89 -16.05
CA VAL A 163 -19.24 -34.86 -14.70
C VAL A 163 -17.79 -35.37 -14.72
N GLY A 164 -16.94 -34.76 -13.90
CA GLY A 164 -15.52 -35.13 -13.75
C GLY A 164 -14.58 -34.46 -14.75
N GLU A 165 -15.11 -33.75 -15.75
CA GLU A 165 -14.32 -32.98 -16.70
C GLU A 165 -14.10 -31.53 -16.21
N GLU A 166 -13.04 -30.90 -16.74
CA GLU A 166 -12.76 -29.49 -16.50
C GLU A 166 -13.72 -28.61 -17.32
N TYR A 167 -14.52 -27.83 -16.60
CA TYR A 167 -15.45 -26.86 -17.17
C TYR A 167 -14.86 -25.49 -17.17
N ARG A 168 -14.59 -24.95 -18.36
CA ARG A 168 -14.13 -23.57 -18.52
C ARG A 168 -15.31 -22.65 -18.67
N PHE A 169 -15.23 -21.47 -18.09
CA PHE A 169 -16.20 -20.43 -18.29
C PHE A 169 -15.52 -19.07 -18.42
N GLN A 170 -16.24 -18.14 -19.03
CA GLN A 170 -15.86 -16.75 -19.14
C GLN A 170 -17.00 -15.85 -18.65
N ILE A 171 -16.64 -14.78 -17.97
CA ILE A 171 -17.52 -13.67 -17.62
C ILE A 171 -17.03 -12.45 -18.38
N VAL A 172 -17.95 -11.74 -19.02
CA VAL A 172 -17.68 -10.49 -19.72
C VAL A 172 -18.48 -9.38 -19.06
N THR A 173 -17.82 -8.26 -18.76
CA THR A 173 -18.46 -7.04 -18.26
C THR A 173 -18.54 -6.02 -19.38
N LEU A 174 -19.75 -5.55 -19.68
CA LEU A 174 -20.05 -4.70 -20.84
C LEU A 174 -20.75 -3.40 -20.39
N ASP A 175 -20.57 -2.35 -21.18
CA ASP A 175 -21.29 -1.07 -21.02
C ASP A 175 -22.82 -1.18 -21.19
N GLU A 176 -23.52 -0.09 -20.88
CA GLU A 176 -24.99 0.02 -20.95
C GLU A 176 -25.56 -0.33 -22.35
N TYR A 177 -24.76 -0.22 -23.41
CA TYR A 177 -25.15 -0.54 -24.78
C TYR A 177 -24.72 -1.94 -25.23
N ARG A 178 -24.13 -2.76 -24.34
CA ARG A 178 -23.57 -4.09 -24.61
C ARG A 178 -22.50 -4.07 -25.73
N GLY A 179 -21.89 -2.91 -25.97
CA GLY A 179 -21.01 -2.68 -27.11
C GLY A 179 -19.54 -2.83 -26.77
N ASN A 180 -19.13 -2.32 -25.60
CA ASN A 180 -17.72 -2.27 -25.21
C ASN A 180 -17.47 -3.00 -23.88
N PRO A 181 -16.44 -3.85 -23.79
CA PRO A 181 -15.96 -4.41 -22.54
C PRO A 181 -15.52 -3.31 -21.56
N ILE A 182 -15.87 -3.47 -20.29
CA ILE A 182 -15.43 -2.61 -19.20
C ILE A 182 -14.34 -3.34 -18.42
N ASP A 183 -13.16 -2.76 -18.40
CA ASP A 183 -12.00 -3.26 -17.66
C ASP A 183 -12.05 -2.93 -16.15
N GLY A 184 -11.40 -3.74 -15.33
CA GLY A 184 -11.22 -3.48 -13.90
C GLY A 184 -12.47 -3.68 -13.04
N VAL A 185 -13.53 -4.29 -13.57
CA VAL A 185 -14.79 -4.49 -12.81
C VAL A 185 -14.59 -5.61 -11.79
N THR A 186 -14.77 -5.26 -10.51
CA THR A 186 -14.71 -6.23 -9.41
C THR A 186 -16.09 -6.84 -9.18
N ILE A 187 -16.20 -8.16 -9.35
CA ILE A 187 -17.42 -8.93 -9.12
C ILE A 187 -17.18 -10.05 -8.10
N THR A 188 -18.25 -10.56 -7.49
CA THR A 188 -18.19 -11.80 -6.70
C THR A 188 -18.79 -12.93 -7.51
N ALA A 189 -18.02 -14.00 -7.76
CA ALA A 189 -18.46 -15.13 -8.56
C ALA A 189 -18.66 -16.39 -7.69
N LYS A 190 -19.85 -16.98 -7.76
CA LYS A 190 -20.22 -18.20 -7.03
C LYS A 190 -21.05 -19.13 -7.90
N ILE A 191 -20.93 -20.42 -7.67
CA ILE A 191 -21.81 -21.43 -8.27
C ILE A 191 -22.77 -21.89 -7.20
N ILE A 192 -24.07 -21.75 -7.50
CA ILE A 192 -25.17 -22.12 -6.61
C ILE A 192 -26.02 -23.14 -7.36
N SER A 193 -26.33 -24.25 -6.70
CA SER A 193 -27.19 -25.29 -7.29
C SER A 193 -28.62 -24.78 -7.45
N LYS A 194 -29.44 -25.51 -8.23
CA LYS A 194 -30.87 -25.21 -8.36
C LYS A 194 -31.60 -25.21 -7.00
N GLY A 195 -31.09 -25.95 -6.01
CA GLY A 195 -31.63 -25.99 -4.65
C GLY A 195 -31.20 -24.82 -3.76
N GLY A 196 -30.36 -23.91 -4.27
CA GLY A 196 -29.83 -22.77 -3.50
C GLY A 196 -28.57 -23.09 -2.68
N GLU A 197 -28.00 -24.29 -2.83
CA GLU A 197 -26.78 -24.68 -2.11
C GLU A 197 -25.54 -24.08 -2.78
N LEU A 198 -24.65 -23.47 -2.01
CA LEU A 198 -23.36 -23.01 -2.51
C LEU A 198 -22.48 -24.21 -2.88
N ARG A 199 -22.03 -24.24 -4.13
CA ARG A 199 -21.24 -25.32 -4.69
C ARG A 199 -19.78 -24.98 -4.91
N HIS A 200 -19.53 -23.72 -5.29
CA HIS A 200 -18.19 -23.18 -5.43
C HIS A 200 -18.19 -21.68 -5.17
N ASP A 201 -17.13 -21.17 -4.56
CA ASP A 201 -16.93 -19.74 -4.32
C ASP A 201 -15.59 -19.33 -4.90
N PHE A 202 -15.61 -18.51 -5.96
CA PHE A 202 -14.40 -17.96 -6.57
C PHE A 202 -13.92 -16.70 -5.85
N GLY A 203 -14.70 -16.18 -4.89
CA GLY A 203 -14.41 -14.94 -4.19
C GLY A 203 -14.62 -13.71 -5.08
N GLN A 204 -13.88 -12.64 -4.75
CA GLN A 204 -13.82 -11.44 -5.57
C GLN A 204 -12.89 -11.67 -6.75
N VAL A 205 -13.36 -11.36 -7.94
CA VAL A 205 -12.63 -11.50 -9.19
C VAL A 205 -12.71 -10.18 -9.94
N ILE A 206 -11.65 -9.86 -10.68
CA ILE A 206 -11.51 -8.62 -11.43
C ILE A 206 -11.44 -9.00 -12.91
N THR A 207 -12.17 -8.28 -13.75
CA THR A 207 -12.06 -8.44 -15.21
C THR A 207 -10.82 -7.72 -15.73
N GLU A 208 -10.09 -8.37 -16.64
CA GLU A 208 -8.95 -7.81 -17.38
C GLU A 208 -9.38 -7.65 -18.84
N ASP A 209 -9.22 -6.44 -19.40
CA ASP A 209 -9.77 -6.03 -20.70
C ASP A 209 -11.29 -6.27 -20.81
N GLY A 210 -11.99 -6.31 -19.66
CA GLY A 210 -13.41 -6.64 -19.54
C GLY A 210 -13.77 -8.11 -19.64
N PHE A 211 -12.79 -9.01 -19.51
CA PHE A 211 -12.97 -10.45 -19.48
C PHE A 211 -12.43 -11.06 -18.19
N TYR A 212 -13.12 -12.09 -17.69
CA TYR A 212 -12.62 -12.97 -16.65
C TYR A 212 -12.81 -14.42 -17.08
N GLY A 213 -11.74 -15.23 -17.07
CA GLY A 213 -11.79 -16.65 -17.45
C GLY A 213 -11.32 -17.53 -16.30
N ASN A 214 -12.07 -18.60 -16.02
CA ASN A 214 -11.65 -19.61 -15.04
C ASN A 214 -12.23 -20.99 -15.39
N SER A 215 -11.88 -22.01 -14.61
CA SER A 215 -12.42 -23.36 -14.73
C SER A 215 -12.86 -23.94 -13.40
N VAL A 216 -13.72 -24.95 -13.46
CA VAL A 216 -14.18 -25.73 -12.31
C VAL A 216 -14.40 -27.18 -12.74
N ILE A 217 -14.22 -28.13 -11.85
CA ILE A 217 -14.60 -29.52 -12.09
C ILE A 217 -15.91 -29.78 -11.35
N ILE A 218 -16.94 -30.24 -12.08
CA ILE A 218 -18.20 -30.67 -11.45
C ILE A 218 -18.02 -32.12 -10.99
N PRO A 219 -18.01 -32.41 -9.68
CA PRO A 219 -17.64 -33.73 -9.16
C PRO A 219 -18.76 -34.77 -9.26
N SER A 220 -20.03 -34.36 -9.36
CA SER A 220 -21.19 -35.27 -9.44
C SER A 220 -22.41 -34.60 -10.08
N MET A 221 -23.39 -35.38 -10.54
CA MET A 221 -24.68 -34.85 -11.05
C MET A 221 -25.53 -34.18 -9.94
N ASP A 222 -25.29 -34.54 -8.69
CA ASP A 222 -26.01 -34.00 -7.52
C ASP A 222 -25.40 -32.68 -7.01
N TRP A 223 -24.31 -32.23 -7.64
CA TRP A 223 -23.68 -30.95 -7.41
C TRP A 223 -24.51 -29.84 -8.08
#